data_AF-A0A356TTZ6-F1
#
_entry.id   AF-A0A356TTZ6-F1
#
_cell.length_a   1.000
_cell.length_b   1.000
_cell.length_c   1.000
_cell.angle_alpha   90.00
_cell.angle_beta   90.00
_cell.angle_gamma   90.00
#
_symmetry.space_group_name_H-M   'P 1'
#
loop_
_entity.id
_entity.type
_entity.pdbx_description
1 polymer ?
#
loop_
_entity_poly.entity_id
_entity_poly.type
_entity_poly.pdbx_seq_one_letter_code
_entity_poly.pdbx_strand_id
1 'polypeptide(L)'
;MIRAMEIAIEARDEKREEDLGREIDEDEAPAKRRRRRIRCPLCEWEPDGKPYWICELCHAQFDTFETHASCPECPNRWKHTQCIGCNRMSLHEDWYEDAEE
;
A
#
# COMPACT_ATOMS: atom_id res chain seq x y z
N MET A 1 9.41 -17.75 -46.12
CA MET A 1 9.67 -16.88 -44.96
C MET A 1 8.58 -15.83 -44.77
N ILE A 2 8.21 -15.04 -45.79
CA ILE A 2 7.20 -13.96 -45.67
C ILE A 2 5.78 -14.49 -45.36
N ARG A 3 5.29 -15.50 -46.10
CA ARG A 3 3.96 -16.11 -45.87
C ARG A 3 3.71 -16.64 -44.46
N ALA A 4 4.76 -17.05 -43.74
CA ALA A 4 4.63 -17.58 -42.39
C ALA A 4 4.49 -16.46 -41.33
N MET A 5 5.02 -15.26 -41.62
CA MET A 5 4.84 -14.09 -40.75
C MET A 5 3.46 -13.47 -40.89
N GLU A 6 2.86 -13.45 -42.09
CA GLU A 6 1.51 -12.91 -42.32
C GLU A 6 0.44 -13.71 -41.56
N ILE A 7 0.49 -15.05 -41.62
CA ILE A 7 -0.40 -15.94 -40.86
C ILE A 7 -0.27 -15.73 -39.34
N ALA A 8 0.96 -15.47 -38.86
CA ALA A 8 1.21 -15.21 -37.44
C ALA A 8 0.75 -13.82 -36.98
N ILE A 9 0.60 -12.86 -37.90
CA ILE A 9 0.03 -11.53 -37.63
C ILE A 9 -1.50 -11.65 -37.53
N GLU A 10 -2.16 -12.33 -38.48
CA GLU A 10 -3.62 -12.52 -38.49
C GLU A 10 -4.12 -13.27 -37.24
N ALA A 11 -3.41 -14.32 -36.80
CA ALA A 11 -3.75 -15.05 -35.57
C ALA A 11 -3.56 -14.23 -34.27
N ARG A 12 -2.77 -13.15 -34.30
CA ARG A 12 -2.57 -12.25 -33.16
C ARG A 12 -3.70 -11.22 -33.04
N ASP A 13 -4.31 -10.82 -34.15
CA ASP A 13 -5.43 -9.87 -34.14
C ASP A 13 -6.72 -10.53 -33.61
N GLU A 14 -7.02 -11.77 -33.97
CA GLU A 14 -8.21 -12.49 -33.48
C GLU A 14 -8.20 -12.69 -31.95
N LYS A 15 -7.03 -13.01 -31.37
CA LYS A 15 -6.88 -13.16 -29.91
C LYS A 15 -7.05 -11.85 -29.13
N ARG A 16 -6.75 -10.71 -29.76
CA ARG A 16 -6.86 -9.39 -29.12
C ARG A 16 -8.30 -8.91 -29.02
N GLU A 17 -9.16 -9.32 -29.94
CA GLU A 17 -10.59 -8.97 -29.89
C GLU A 17 -11.34 -9.76 -28.80
N GLU A 18 -10.88 -10.97 -28.47
CA GLU A 18 -11.47 -11.83 -27.42
C GLU A 18 -11.22 -11.28 -25.98
N ASP A 19 -10.08 -10.63 -25.73
CA ASP A 19 -9.71 -10.07 -24.41
C ASP A 19 -10.46 -8.75 -24.08
N LEU A 20 -10.84 -7.97 -25.10
CA LEU A 20 -11.65 -6.75 -24.92
C LEU A 20 -13.14 -7.02 -24.71
N GLY A 21 -13.59 -8.27 -24.91
CA GLY A 21 -14.99 -8.68 -24.76
C GLY A 21 -15.39 -9.09 -23.34
N ARG A 22 -14.52 -8.97 -22.33
CA ARG A 22 -14.90 -9.29 -20.95
C ARG A 22 -15.76 -8.18 -20.36
N GLU A 23 -17.06 -8.40 -20.45
CA GLU A 23 -18.09 -7.63 -19.77
C GLU A 23 -17.79 -7.62 -18.27
N ILE A 24 -17.48 -6.44 -17.73
CA ILE A 24 -17.42 -6.20 -16.29
C ILE A 24 -18.86 -6.01 -15.83
N ASP A 25 -19.43 -7.02 -15.18
CA ASP A 25 -20.75 -6.93 -14.55
C ASP A 25 -20.74 -5.79 -13.52
N GLU A 26 -21.39 -4.67 -13.85
CA GLU A 26 -21.50 -3.47 -13.00
C GLU A 26 -22.29 -3.70 -11.69
N ASP A 27 -22.88 -4.88 -11.52
CA ASP A 27 -23.62 -5.34 -10.34
C ASP A 27 -22.74 -6.04 -9.28
N GLU A 28 -21.47 -6.38 -9.59
CA GLU A 28 -20.54 -6.87 -8.57
C GLU A 28 -19.98 -5.69 -7.78
N ALA A 29 -20.71 -5.31 -6.72
CA ALA A 29 -20.32 -4.27 -5.79
C ALA A 29 -18.82 -4.40 -5.45
N PRO A 30 -18.00 -3.34 -5.65
CA PRO A 30 -16.57 -3.41 -5.44
C PRO A 30 -16.31 -3.86 -4.01
N ALA A 31 -15.56 -4.96 -3.85
CA ALA A 31 -15.20 -5.52 -2.55
C ALA A 31 -14.87 -4.38 -1.58
N LYS A 32 -15.76 -4.19 -0.60
CA LYS A 32 -15.75 -3.07 0.37
C LYS A 32 -14.33 -2.91 0.88
N ARG A 33 -13.62 -1.84 0.50
CA ARG A 33 -12.24 -1.59 0.94
C ARG A 33 -12.24 -1.58 2.47
N ARG A 34 -11.75 -2.65 3.09
CA ARG A 34 -11.60 -2.75 4.54
C ARG A 34 -10.76 -1.57 4.99
N ARG A 35 -11.32 -0.71 5.84
CA ARG A 35 -10.59 0.44 6.38
C ARG A 35 -9.56 -0.13 7.36
N ARG A 36 -8.27 -0.11 7.04
CA ARG A 36 -7.25 -0.52 8.01
C ARG A 36 -7.23 0.49 9.15
N ARG A 37 -7.39 0.02 10.38
CA ARG A 37 -7.21 0.84 11.59
C ARG A 37 -5.74 0.81 11.96
N ILE A 38 -5.24 1.95 12.43
CA ILE A 38 -3.84 2.08 12.83
C ILE A 38 -3.81 2.35 14.31
N ARG A 39 -3.18 1.48 15.11
CA ARG A 39 -3.05 1.67 16.55
C ARG A 39 -1.78 1.06 17.10
N CYS A 40 -1.34 1.55 18.26
CA CYS A 40 -0.22 0.92 18.95
C CYS A 40 -0.63 -0.49 19.43
N PRO A 41 0.10 -1.55 19.05
CA PRO A 41 -0.22 -2.92 19.49
C PRO A 41 0.01 -3.15 20.99
N LEU A 42 0.60 -2.18 21.69
CA LEU A 42 0.95 -2.28 23.11
C LEU A 42 0.08 -1.44 24.04
N CYS A 43 -0.60 -0.41 23.53
CA CYS A 43 -1.42 0.48 24.36
C CYS A 43 -2.61 1.09 23.63
N GLU A 44 -2.90 0.64 22.39
CA GLU A 44 -4.05 1.06 21.58
C GLU A 44 -4.08 2.55 21.21
N TRP A 45 -2.98 3.28 21.40
CA TRP A 45 -2.89 4.68 20.98
C TRP A 45 -3.07 4.80 19.47
N GLU A 46 -3.99 5.68 19.04
CA GLU A 46 -4.30 5.94 17.64
C GLU A 46 -3.55 7.20 17.15
N PRO A 47 -2.84 7.14 16.02
CA PRO A 47 -2.19 8.32 15.44
C PRO A 47 -3.22 9.31 14.90
N ASP A 48 -2.95 10.60 15.10
CA ASP A 48 -3.80 11.71 14.66
C ASP A 48 -3.31 12.37 13.36
N GLY A 49 -2.35 11.74 12.66
CA GLY A 49 -1.79 12.23 11.41
C GLY A 49 -0.74 13.33 11.54
N LYS A 50 -0.28 13.64 12.77
CA LYS A 50 0.76 14.66 12.99
C LYS A 50 2.18 14.09 12.84
N PRO A 51 3.15 14.94 12.45
CA PRO A 51 4.52 14.52 12.23
C PRO A 51 5.31 14.41 13.54
N TYR A 52 5.08 13.35 14.32
CA TYR A 52 5.75 13.16 15.61
C TYR A 52 7.16 12.58 15.51
N TRP A 53 7.52 11.96 14.39
CA TRP A 53 8.79 11.25 14.26
C TRP A 53 9.82 12.11 13.54
N ILE A 54 11.08 11.96 13.94
CA ILE A 54 12.21 12.70 13.38
C ILE A 54 13.17 11.69 12.76
N CYS A 55 13.61 11.97 11.53
CA CYS A 55 14.62 11.16 10.86
C CYS A 55 15.98 11.34 11.55
N GLU A 56 16.63 10.25 11.95
CA GLU A 56 17.97 10.27 12.57
C GLU A 56 19.08 10.73 11.61
N LEU A 57 18.85 10.64 10.29
CA LEU A 57 19.85 11.00 9.27
C LEU A 57 19.73 12.44 8.79
N CYS A 58 18.51 12.89 8.44
CA CYS A 58 18.28 14.23 7.86
C CYS A 58 17.47 15.18 8.76
N HIS A 59 17.05 14.72 9.94
CA HIS A 59 16.25 15.49 10.92
C HIS A 59 14.90 16.02 10.43
N ALA A 60 14.40 15.50 9.30
CA ALA A 60 13.05 15.79 8.83
C ALA A 60 12.01 15.26 9.83
N GLN A 61 11.01 16.07 10.15
CA GLN A 61 9.82 15.65 10.90
C GLN A 61 8.79 15.07 9.93
N PHE A 62 8.21 13.92 10.24
CA PHE A 62 7.27 13.23 9.37
C PHE A 62 6.28 12.38 10.16
N ASP A 63 5.12 12.09 9.55
CA ASP A 63 4.21 11.06 10.03
C ASP A 63 4.68 9.71 9.48
N THR A 64 5.03 8.80 10.38
CA THR A 64 5.47 7.45 10.03
C THR A 64 4.38 6.64 9.34
N PHE A 65 3.10 6.92 9.60
CA PHE A 65 2.00 6.16 9.00
C PHE A 65 1.63 6.68 7.61
N GLU A 66 1.86 7.96 7.32
CA GLU A 66 1.71 8.54 5.98
C GLU A 66 2.76 7.96 5.02
N THR A 67 4.00 7.82 5.46
CA THR A 67 5.13 7.37 4.63
C THR A 67 5.49 5.90 4.79
N HIS A 68 4.69 5.15 5.56
CA HIS A 68 4.91 3.72 5.84
C HIS A 68 6.33 3.44 6.38
N ALA A 69 6.68 4.20 7.41
CA ALA A 69 7.97 4.23 8.10
C ALA A 69 9.17 4.51 7.16
N SER A 70 8.98 5.36 6.15
CA SER A 70 10.05 5.78 5.23
C SER A 70 10.27 7.29 5.33
N CYS A 71 11.51 7.75 5.34
CA CYS A 71 11.77 9.18 5.35
C CYS A 71 11.38 9.80 4.00
N PRO A 72 10.66 10.94 3.97
CA PRO A 72 10.32 11.60 2.70
C PRO A 72 11.53 12.28 2.03
N GLU A 73 12.57 12.64 2.79
CA GLU A 73 13.70 13.45 2.31
C GLU A 73 14.98 12.64 2.06
N CYS A 74 15.04 11.38 2.50
CA CYS A 74 16.25 10.55 2.39
C CYS A 74 15.88 9.06 2.30
N PRO A 75 16.79 8.16 1.87
CA PRO A 75 16.47 6.75 1.67
C PRO A 75 16.33 5.93 2.97
N ASN A 76 16.25 6.57 4.13
CA ASN A 76 16.15 5.87 5.41
C ASN A 76 14.74 5.28 5.63
N ARG A 77 14.68 4.05 6.14
CA ARG A 77 13.44 3.35 6.46
C ARG A 77 13.57 2.61 7.78
N TRP A 78 12.50 2.59 8.58
CA TRP A 78 12.46 1.91 9.86
C TRP A 78 11.59 0.66 9.81
N LYS A 79 11.98 -0.37 10.57
CA LYS A 79 11.14 -1.56 10.82
C LYS A 79 10.28 -1.43 12.07
N HIS A 80 10.68 -0.55 12.99
CA HIS A 80 10.01 -0.32 14.26
C HIS A 80 9.58 1.14 14.36
N THR A 81 8.45 1.36 15.01
CA THR A 81 7.89 2.68 15.27
C THR A 81 7.77 2.89 16.77
N GLN A 82 8.17 4.08 17.24
CA GLN A 82 7.95 4.50 18.61
C GLN A 82 6.52 4.98 18.81
N CYS A 83 5.83 4.48 19.83
CA CYS A 83 4.51 4.98 20.20
C CYS A 83 4.60 6.29 20.99
N ILE A 84 3.80 7.30 20.63
CA ILE A 84 3.71 8.58 21.37
C ILE A 84 2.97 8.43 22.71
N GLY A 85 1.98 7.53 22.77
CA GLY A 85 1.20 7.29 24.00
C GLY A 85 1.98 6.54 25.09
N CYS A 86 2.75 5.50 24.74
CA CYS A 86 3.45 4.65 25.72
C CYS A 86 4.98 4.66 25.60
N ASN A 87 5.57 5.38 24.63
CA ASN A 87 7.01 5.47 24.37
C ASN A 87 7.74 4.15 24.08
N ARG A 88 7.02 3.03 23.95
CA ARG A 88 7.57 1.73 23.57
C ARG A 88 7.73 1.63 22.05
N MET A 89 8.70 0.83 21.63
CA MET A 89 8.91 0.44 20.24
C MET A 89 8.11 -0.83 19.93
N SER A 90 7.45 -0.88 18.79
CA SER A 90 6.88 -2.10 18.21
C SER A 90 7.18 -2.16 16.72
N LEU A 91 7.05 -3.34 16.09
CA LEU A 91 7.19 -3.46 14.63
C LEU A 91 6.14 -2.57 13.97
N HIS A 92 6.54 -1.83 12.93
CA HIS A 92 5.65 -0.93 12.21
C HIS A 92 4.47 -1.68 11.59
N GLU A 93 4.69 -2.93 11.14
CA GLU A 93 3.66 -3.78 10.55
C GLU A 93 2.56 -4.16 11.55
N ASP A 94 2.89 -4.32 12.84
CA ASP A 94 1.94 -4.67 13.90
C ASP A 94 0.95 -3.53 14.22
N TRP A 95 1.17 -2.33 13.69
CA TRP A 95 0.25 -1.20 13.90
C TRP A 95 -1.00 -1.27 13.02
N TYR A 96 -0.99 -2.08 11.96
CA TYR A 96 -2.07 -2.14 10.98
C TYR A 96 -3.01 -3.29 11.32
N GLU A 97 -4.21 -2.95 11.80
CA GLU A 97 -5.30 -3.88 12.01
C GLU A 97 -6.26 -3.86 10.82
N ASP A 98 -6.70 -5.04 10.38
CA ASP A 98 -7.89 -5.11 9.54
C ASP A 98 -9.08 -4.67 10.40
N ALA A 99 -9.82 -3.63 9.98
CA ALA A 99 -11.09 -3.34 10.65
C ALA A 99 -12.07 -4.47 10.33
N GLU A 100 -12.21 -5.40 11.26
CA GLU A 100 -13.40 -6.23 11.37
C GLU A 100 -14.58 -5.31 11.74
N GLU A 101 -15.72 -5.54 11.07
CA GLU A 101 -16.95 -4.74 11.16
C GLU A 101 -17.79 -5.10 12.39
#